data_AF-A0A329HTC8-F1
#
_entry.id   AF-A0A329HTC8-F1
#
_cell.length_a   1.000
_cell.length_b   1.000
_cell.length_c   1.000
_cell.angle_alpha   90.00
_cell.angle_beta   90.00
_cell.angle_gamma   90.00
#
_symmetry.space_group_name_H-M   'P 1'
#
loop_
_entity.id
_entity.type
_entity.pdbx_description
1 polymer ?
#
loop_
_entity_poly.entity_id
_entity_poly.type
_entity_poly.pdbx_seq_one_letter_code
_entity_poly.pdbx_strand_id
1 'polypeptide(L)' 'MLQDASLFRQQAYVDGAWIDADSGATVKVDNPATGETLGTIPKLGRAETKRAIDAANRALPAWRA' A
#
# COMPACT_ATOMS: atom_id res chain seq x y z
N MET A 1 5.42 -16.22 -15.46
CA MET A 1 4.75 -16.02 -14.15
C MET A 1 5.82 -15.67 -13.12
N LEU A 2 5.50 -14.87 -12.09
CA LEU A 2 6.46 -14.58 -11.02
C LEU A 2 6.88 -15.88 -10.32
N GLN A 3 8.16 -15.97 -9.97
CA GLN A 3 8.69 -17.11 -9.20
C GLN A 3 8.16 -17.08 -7.75
N ASP A 4 7.92 -15.89 -7.22
CA ASP A 4 7.27 -15.69 -5.92
C ASP A 4 6.02 -14.81 -6.10
N ALA A 5 4.85 -15.42 -5.94
CA ALA A 5 3.57 -14.74 -6.07
C ALA A 5 3.30 -13.76 -4.91
N SER A 6 4.01 -13.88 -3.78
CA SER A 6 3.81 -13.02 -2.61
C SER A 6 4.33 -11.60 -2.80
N LEU A 7 5.18 -11.39 -3.82
CA LEU A 7 5.67 -10.07 -4.21
C LEU A 7 4.60 -9.23 -4.91
N PHE A 8 3.58 -9.87 -5.49
CA PHE A 8 2.46 -9.17 -6.10
C PHE A 8 1.46 -8.75 -5.03
N ARG A 9 1.63 -7.54 -4.50
CA ARG A 9 0.79 -6.97 -3.44
C ARG A 9 -0.19 -5.95 -3.99
N GLN A 10 -1.43 -6.07 -3.55
CA GLN A 10 -2.56 -5.19 -3.90
C GLN A 10 -3.07 -4.39 -2.70
N GLN A 11 -2.26 -4.31 -1.64
CA GLN A 11 -2.53 -3.62 -0.39
C GLN A 11 -1.41 -2.63 -0.10
N ALA A 12 -1.67 -1.61 0.72
CA ALA A 12 -0.65 -0.66 1.16
C ALA A 12 0.01 -1.14 2.46
N TYR A 13 1.29 -0.87 2.65
CA TYR A 13 2.00 -1.23 3.87
C TYR A 13 2.09 -0.03 4.81
N VAL A 14 1.42 -0.10 5.96
CA VAL A 14 1.35 0.97 6.96
C VAL A 14 1.53 0.36 8.35
N ASP A 15 2.46 0.91 9.13
CA ASP A 15 2.69 0.53 10.53
C ASP A 15 2.94 -0.98 10.74
N GLY A 16 3.69 -1.61 9.83
CA GLY A 16 4.00 -3.04 9.92
C GLY A 16 2.90 -3.97 9.40
N ALA A 17 1.80 -3.43 8.86
CA ALA A 17 0.66 -4.19 8.38
C ALA A 17 0.31 -3.87 6.92
N TRP A 18 -0.22 -4.88 6.21
CA TRP A 18 -0.85 -4.69 4.91
C TRP A 18 -2.31 -4.29 5.12
N ILE A 19 -2.70 -3.15 4.57
CA ILE A 19 -4.03 -2.55 4.75
C ILE A 19 -4.68 -2.19 3.41
N ASP A 20 -6.00 -2.23 3.42
CA ASP A 20 -6.85 -1.62 2.38
C ASP A 20 -7.24 -0.19 2.77
N ALA A 21 -7.85 0.55 1.84
CA ALA A 21 -8.42 1.85 2.17
C ALA A 21 -9.63 1.67 3.10
N ASP A 22 -9.81 2.56 4.09
CA ASP A 22 -10.95 2.50 5.02
C ASP A 22 -12.28 2.62 4.27
N SER A 23 -12.27 3.31 3.13
CA SER A 23 -13.41 3.45 2.22
C SER A 23 -13.65 2.24 1.31
N GLY A 24 -12.72 1.27 1.27
CA GLY A 24 -12.70 0.18 0.30
C GLY A 24 -12.37 0.62 -1.13
N ALA A 25 -12.06 1.90 -1.36
CA ALA A 25 -11.74 2.41 -2.69
C ALA A 25 -10.40 1.88 -3.20
N THR A 26 -10.36 1.52 -4.49
CA THR A 26 -9.15 1.03 -5.16
C THR A 26 -8.90 1.77 -6.48
N VAL A 27 -7.65 1.82 -6.91
CA VAL A 27 -7.21 2.30 -8.23
C VAL A 27 -6.69 1.12 -9.05
N LYS A 28 -7.11 1.03 -10.31
CA LYS A 28 -6.61 0.03 -11.24
C LYS A 28 -5.20 0.41 -11.71
N VAL A 29 -4.34 -0.59 -11.84
CA VAL A 29 -3.02 -0.47 -12.42
C VAL A 29 -3.05 -1.19 -13.76
N ASP A 30 -2.95 -0.43 -14.85
CA ASP A 30 -3.03 -0.96 -16.21
C ASP A 30 -1.64 -1.03 -16.84
N ASN A 31 -1.42 -2.02 -17.69
CA ASN A 31 -0.21 -2.17 -18.49
C ASN A 31 -0.23 -1.13 -19.64
N PRO A 32 0.70 -0.16 -19.69
CA PRO A 32 0.68 0.87 -20.72
C PRO A 32 0.92 0.36 -22.14
N ALA A 33 1.50 -0.85 -22.30
CA ALA A 33 1.78 -1.44 -23.60
C ALA A 33 0.58 -2.18 -24.21
N THR A 34 -0.30 -2.75 -23.38
CA THR A 34 -1.43 -3.60 -23.82
C THR A 34 -2.80 -3.05 -23.42
N GLY A 35 -2.86 -2.16 -22.44
CA GLY A 35 -4.09 -1.67 -21.84
C GLY A 35 -4.74 -2.65 -20.85
N GLU A 36 -4.14 -3.81 -20.61
CA GLU A 36 -4.69 -4.82 -19.68
C GLU A 36 -4.50 -4.40 -18.22
N THR A 37 -5.51 -4.59 -17.38
CA THR A 37 -5.39 -4.37 -15.94
C THR A 37 -4.52 -5.45 -15.29
N LEU A 38 -3.40 -5.02 -14.71
CA LEU A 38 -2.49 -5.88 -13.95
C LEU A 38 -3.07 -6.24 -12.57
N GLY A 39 -3.76 -5.28 -11.93
CA GLY A 39 -4.38 -5.45 -10.63
C GLY A 39 -4.90 -4.13 -10.06
N THR A 40 -5.09 -4.10 -8.74
CA THR A 40 -5.58 -2.91 -8.03
C THR A 40 -4.70 -2.55 -6.83
N ILE A 41 -4.66 -1.27 -6.49
CA ILE A 41 -4.04 -0.76 -5.25
C ILE A 41 -5.08 0.03 -4.45
N PRO A 42 -4.99 0.07 -3.11
CA PRO A 42 -5.95 0.82 -2.30
C PRO A 42 -5.75 2.33 -2.51
N LYS A 43 -6.87 3.04 -2.65
CA LYS A 43 -6.90 4.50 -2.74
C LYS A 43 -6.97 5.10 -1.34
N LEU A 44 -5.83 5.10 -0.65
CA LEU A 44 -5.74 5.63 0.71
C LEU A 44 -6.14 7.10 0.77
N GLY A 45 -6.88 7.47 1.82
CA GLY A 45 -7.29 8.82 2.11
C GLY A 45 -6.44 9.51 3.16
N ARG A 46 -6.97 10.64 3.64
CA ARG A 46 -6.33 11.47 4.67
C ARG A 46 -6.15 10.74 5.99
N ALA A 47 -7.12 9.91 6.38
CA ALA A 47 -7.12 9.22 7.66
C ALA A 47 -6.00 8.18 7.73
N GLU A 48 -5.88 7.34 6.71
CA GLU A 48 -4.85 6.32 6.58
C GLU A 48 -3.46 6.96 6.48
N THR A 49 -3.35 8.04 5.72
CA THR A 49 -2.09 8.82 5.61
C THR A 49 -1.67 9.38 6.97
N LYS A 50 -2.62 9.91 7.76
CA LYS A 50 -2.33 10.39 9.11
C LYS A 50 -1.83 9.26 10.02
N ARG A 51 -2.46 8.08 9.98
CA ARG A 51 -1.99 6.90 10.75
C ARG A 51 -0.57 6.50 10.36
N ALA A 52 -0.24 6.53 9.07
CA ALA A 52 1.12 6.27 8.59
C ALA A 52 2.14 7.27 9.13
N ILE A 53 1.81 8.56 9.15
CA ILE A 53 2.68 9.61 9.72
C ILE A 53 2.88 9.39 11.22
N ASP A 54 1.81 9.14 11.96
CA ASP A 54 1.87 8.93 13.41
C ASP A 54 2.71 7.67 13.75
N ALA A 55 2.57 6.59 12.97
CA ALA A 55 3.37 5.38 13.09
C ALA A 55 4.86 5.62 12.80
N ALA A 56 5.18 6.36 11.73
CA ALA A 56 6.56 6.71 11.38
C ALA A 56 7.21 7.54 12.49
N ASN A 57 6.49 8.53 13.05
CA ASN A 57 6.97 9.32 14.17
C ASN A 57 7.23 8.47 15.43
N ARG A 58 6.40 7.46 15.69
CA ARG A 58 6.59 6.53 16.81
C ARG A 58 7.80 5.61 16.61
N ALA A 59 8.06 5.16 15.39
CA ALA A 59 9.17 4.28 15.07
C ALA A 59 10.54 5.00 15.05
N LEU A 60 10.55 6.30 14.74
CA LEU A 60 11.77 7.09 14.54
C LEU A 60 12.78 7.03 15.71
N PRO A 61 12.40 7.14 17.00
CA PRO A 61 13.36 7.15 18.10
C PRO A 61 14.15 5.85 18.21
N ALA A 62 13.51 4.70 18.03
CA ALA A 62 14.15 3.40 18.08
C ALA A 62 14.99 3.12 16.82
N TRP A 63 14.56 3.61 15.67
CA TRP A 63 15.27 3.43 14.41
C TRP A 63 16.55 4.25 14.29
N ARG A 64 16.57 5.46 14.89
CA ARG A 64 17.71 6.39 14.80
C ARG A 64 18.78 6.22 15.88
N ALA A 65 18.52 5.39 16.88
CA ALA A 65 19.41 5.16 18.02
C ALA A 65 20.52 4.17 17.63
#